data_AF-A0A9D6ZCS1-F1
#
_entry.id   AF-A0A9D6ZCS1-F1
#
_cell.length_a   1.000
_cell.length_b   1.000
_cell.length_c   1.000
_cell.angle_alpha   90.00
_cell.angle_beta   90.00
_cell.angle_gamma   90.00
#
_symmetry.space_group_name_H-M   'P 1'
#
loop_
_entity.id
_entity.type
_entity.pdbx_description
1 polymer ?
#
loop_
_entity_poly.entity_id
_entity_poly.type
_entity_poly.pdbx_seq_one_letter_code
_entity_poly.pdbx_strand_id
1 'polypeptide(L)' 'MDFVKKAKSNVSIVSEFWYFMKERKKWWLGPIVFVLILLGLLIVFTEGSAVAPFIYALF' A
#
# COMPACT_ATOMS: atom_id res chain seq x y z
N MET A 1 2.85 -21.89 29.89
CA MET A 1 3.77 -21.25 28.91
C MET A 1 2.99 -20.12 28.24
N ASP A 2 2.71 -19.04 29.00
CA ASP A 2 1.62 -18.09 28.66
C ASP A 2 2.13 -16.67 28.34
N PHE A 3 3.44 -16.47 28.37
CA PHE A 3 4.09 -15.19 28.08
C PHE A 3 4.24 -14.90 26.58
N VAL A 4 4.11 -15.91 25.71
CA VAL A 4 4.21 -15.74 24.24
C VAL A 4 2.91 -15.16 23.64
N LYS A 5 1.76 -15.30 24.32
CA LYS A 5 0.46 -14.81 23.81
C LYS A 5 0.25 -13.30 23.88
N LYS A 6 1.10 -12.57 24.62
CA LYS A 6 0.87 -11.15 24.97
C LYS A 6 1.47 -10.14 23.98
N ALA A 7 2.32 -10.57 23.05
CA ALA A 7 2.85 -9.73 21.95
C ALA A 7 1.90 -9.64 20.73
N LYS A 8 0.77 -10.35 20.77
CA LYS A 8 -0.28 -10.35 19.74
C LYS A 8 -1.38 -9.32 20.06
N SER A 9 -1.05 -8.10 20.48
CA SER A 9 -2.06 -7.05 20.73
C SER A 9 -2.08 -5.99 19.64
N ASN A 10 -0.92 -5.56 19.15
CA ASN A 10 -0.85 -4.42 18.22
C ASN A 10 -0.90 -4.86 16.75
N VAL A 11 -0.38 -6.05 16.43
CA VAL A 11 -0.48 -6.66 15.09
C VAL A 11 -1.84 -7.38 14.89
N SER A 12 -2.56 -7.67 15.99
CA SER A 12 -3.85 -8.36 15.91
C SER A 12 -4.89 -7.54 15.17
N ILE A 13 -4.97 -6.22 15.45
CA ILE A 13 -5.93 -5.32 14.82
C ILE A 13 -5.77 -5.29 13.30
N VAL A 14 -4.53 -5.13 12.81
CA VAL A 14 -4.23 -5.13 11.37
C VAL A 14 -4.52 -6.49 10.74
N SER A 15 -4.19 -7.59 11.44
CA SER A 15 -4.47 -8.95 10.96
C SER A 15 -5.97 -9.29 10.94
N GLU A 16 -6.74 -8.82 11.91
CA GLU A 16 -8.19 -8.97 11.99
C GLU A 16 -8.88 -8.13 10.91
N PHE A 17 -8.37 -6.93 10.63
CA PHE A 17 -8.85 -6.10 9.52
C PHE A 17 -8.60 -6.76 8.16
N TRP A 18 -7.41 -7.35 7.99
CA TRP A 18 -7.07 -8.13 6.80
C TRP A 18 -7.95 -9.36 6.64
N TYR A 19 -8.24 -10.05 7.74
CA TYR A 19 -9.18 -11.18 7.77
C TYR A 19 -10.61 -10.75 7.40
N PHE A 20 -11.10 -9.63 7.95
CA PHE A 20 -12.39 -9.03 7.60
C PHE A 20 -12.50 -8.62 6.13
N MET A 21 -11.44 -8.04 5.55
CA MET A 21 -11.39 -7.69 4.13
C MET A 21 -11.45 -8.91 3.22
N LYS A 22 -10.75 -9.99 3.61
CA LYS A 22 -10.73 -11.27 2.90
C LYS A 22 -12.10 -11.97 2.96
N GLU A 23 -12.76 -11.94 4.11
CA GLU A 23 -14.10 -12.53 4.34
C GLU A 23 -15.16 -11.88 3.43
N ARG A 24 -15.09 -10.56 3.22
CA ARG A 24 -16.04 -9.81 2.38
C ARG A 24 -15.76 -9.91 0.88
N LYS A 25 -14.85 -10.80 0.45
CA LYS A 25 -14.41 -10.98 -0.95
C LYS A 25 -14.07 -9.67 -1.68
N LYS A 26 -13.55 -8.66 -0.99
CA LYS A 26 -13.07 -7.41 -1.64
C LYS A 26 -11.72 -7.62 -2.33
N TRP A 27 -11.61 -8.63 -3.19
CA TRP A 27 -10.41 -8.90 -4.00
C TRP A 27 -10.07 -7.74 -4.95
N TRP A 28 -11.05 -6.87 -5.22
CA TRP A 28 -10.90 -5.64 -5.99
C TRP A 28 -10.01 -4.58 -5.32
N LEU A 29 -9.80 -4.62 -4.00
CA LEU A 29 -8.90 -3.67 -3.36
C LEU A 29 -7.43 -3.92 -3.70
N GLY A 30 -7.05 -5.18 -3.92
CA GLY A 30 -5.68 -5.56 -4.28
C GLY A 30 -5.14 -4.80 -5.50
N PRO A 31 -5.82 -4.84 -6.66
CA PRO A 31 -5.36 -4.12 -7.84
C PRO A 31 -5.38 -2.60 -7.67
N ILE A 32 -6.35 -2.04 -6.93
CA ILE A 32 -6.39 -0.58 -6.66
C ILE A 32 -5.19 -0.14 -5.84
N VAL A 33 -4.88 -0.85 -4.74
CA VAL A 33 -3.72 -0.55 -3.90
C VAL A 33 -2.42 -0.73 -4.68
N PHE A 34 -2.34 -1.74 -5.54
CA PHE A 34 -1.18 -1.97 -6.40
C PHE A 34 -0.93 -0.80 -7.35
N VAL A 35 -1.97 -0.30 -8.03
CA VAL A 35 -1.86 0.87 -8.93
C VAL A 35 -1.47 2.12 -8.15
N LEU A 36 -2.03 2.34 -6.96
CA LEU A 36 -1.67 3.49 -6.12
C LEU A 36 -0.20 3.46 -5.69
N ILE A 37 0.33 2.30 -5.34
CA ILE A 37 1.75 2.14 -5.01
C ILE A 37 2.61 2.38 -6.26
N LEU A 38 2.21 1.83 -7.41
CA LEU A 38 2.93 2.02 -8.67
C LEU A 38 3.00 3.50 -9.08
N LEU A 39 1.89 4.22 -8.96
CA LEU A 39 1.83 5.66 -9.22
C LEU A 39 2.64 6.45 -8.19
N GLY A 40 2.55 6.10 -6.90
CA GLY A 40 3.34 6.75 -5.84
C GLY A 40 4.84 6.58 -6.06
N LEU A 41 5.28 5.37 -6.42
CA LEU A 41 6.67 5.11 -6.81
C LEU A 41 7.05 5.92 -8.05
N LEU A 42 6.21 5.93 -9.08
CA LEU A 42 6.47 6.69 -10.30
C LEU A 42 6.63 8.18 -9.99
N ILE A 43 5.77 8.75 -9.15
CA ILE A 43 5.88 10.15 -8.70
C ILE A 43 7.22 10.38 -8.01
N VAL A 44 7.57 9.59 -6.99
CA VAL A 44 8.85 9.71 -6.27
C VAL A 44 10.07 9.57 -7.19
N PHE A 45 10.01 8.67 -8.16
CA PHE A 45 11.06 8.54 -9.17
C PHE A 45 11.09 9.72 -10.15
N THR A 46 9.95 10.33 -10.46
CA THR A 46 9.88 11.51 -11.35
C THR A 46 10.24 12.83 -10.67
N GLU A 47 10.02 12.96 -9.36
CA GLU A 47 10.34 14.17 -8.58
C GLU A 47 11.84 14.51 -8.59
N GLY A 48 12.71 13.48 -8.60
CA GLY A 48 14.16 13.64 -8.74
C GLY A 48 14.70 13.39 -10.16
N SER A 49 13.83 13.01 -11.11
CA SER A 49 14.25 12.68 -12.46
C SER A 49 14.21 13.92 -13.35
N ALA A 50 15.23 14.06 -14.19
CA ALA A 50 15.33 15.05 -15.26
C ALA A 50 14.16 15.00 -16.27
N VAL A 51 13.13 14.18 -16.04
CA VAL A 51 11.91 14.01 -16.85
C VAL A 51 10.88 15.13 -16.60
N ALA A 52 10.83 15.72 -15.39
CA ALA A 52 9.86 16.78 -15.07
C ALA A 52 9.90 17.99 -16.05
N PRO A 53 11.08 18.50 -16.47
CA PRO A 53 11.17 19.59 -17.45
C PRO A 53 10.65 19.21 -18.84
N PHE A 54 10.75 17.94 -19.24
CA PHE A 54 10.26 17.49 -20.56
C PHE A 54 8.74 17.41 -20.62
N ILE A 55 8.09 17.10 -19.49
CA ILE A 55 6.62 17.15 -19.39
C ILE A 55 6.16 18.60 -19.58
N TYR A 56 6.77 19.57 -18.90
CA TYR A 56 6.42 20.98 -19.05
C TYR A 56 6.86 21.60 -20.39
N ALA A 57 7.85 21.04 -21.07
CA ALA A 57 8.30 21.54 -22.37
C ALA A 57 7.44 21.06 -23.55
N LEU A 58 6.69 19.97 -23.39
CA LEU A 58 5.85 19.38 -24.44
C LEU A 58 4.39 19.85 -24.42
N PHE A 59 3.98 20.59 -23.38
CA PHE A 59 2.65 21.21 -23.24
C PHE A 59 2.79 22.73 -23.14
#